data_AF-I1DWY9-F1
#
_entry.id   AF-I1DWY9-F1
#
_cell.length_a   1.000
_cell.length_b   1.000
_cell.length_c   1.000
_cell.angle_alpha   90.00
_cell.angle_beta   90.00
_cell.angle_gamma   90.00
#
_symmetry.space_group_name_H-M   'P 1'
#
loop_
_entity.id
_entity.type
_entity.pdbx_description
1 polymer ?
#
loop_
_entity_poly.entity_id
_entity_poly.type
_entity_poly.pdbx_seq_one_letter_code
_entity_poly.pdbx_strand_id
1 'polypeptide(L)'
;MSFCSNASESGDIFGRWVMTEVVYDDGSVNQLEAGNFVDINADTITEVIKGYGNRQYPYTRQDKVLTLTADDEQIIWQILSEATDRLEVATPIGKYKLTR
;
A
#
# COMPACT_ATOMS: atom_id res chain seq x y z
N MET A 1 -40.12 1.66 5.69
CA MET A 1 -39.14 0.74 5.08
C MET A 1 -37.77 1.35 5.31
N SER A 2 -36.98 0.77 6.23
CA SER A 2 -35.62 1.21 6.49
C SER A 2 -34.73 0.82 5.33
N PHE A 3 -34.06 1.80 4.73
CA PHE A 3 -32.85 1.57 3.96
C PHE A 3 -31.70 2.11 4.81
N CYS A 4 -31.12 1.25 5.64
CA CYS A 4 -29.79 1.51 6.15
C CYS A 4 -28.84 1.26 4.98
N SER A 5 -28.39 2.34 4.35
CA SER A 5 -27.19 2.30 3.52
C SER A 5 -26.04 1.96 4.45
N ASN A 6 -25.70 0.67 4.58
CA ASN A 6 -24.35 0.30 4.95
C ASN A 6 -23.47 0.72 3.77
N ALA A 7 -23.08 1.99 3.77
CA ALA A 7 -21.82 2.39 3.20
C ALA A 7 -20.78 1.59 3.98
N SER A 8 -20.43 0.41 3.46
CA SER A 8 -19.19 -0.24 3.84
C SER A 8 -18.11 0.82 3.63
N GLU A 9 -17.56 1.33 4.73
CA GLU A 9 -16.41 2.22 4.73
C GLU A 9 -15.38 1.65 3.74
N SER A 10 -15.31 2.21 2.53
CA SER A 10 -14.06 2.19 1.81
C SER A 10 -13.19 3.11 2.63
N GLY A 11 -12.45 2.52 3.57
CA GLY A 11 -11.44 3.23 4.31
C GLY A 11 -10.59 3.98 3.32
N ASP A 12 -10.30 5.23 3.67
CA ASP A 12 -9.39 6.00 2.86
C ASP A 12 -7.96 5.56 3.22
N ILE A 13 -7.28 4.94 2.26
CA ILE A 13 -5.87 4.54 2.38
C ILE A 13 -4.93 5.75 2.22
N PHE A 14 -5.47 6.94 1.98
CA PHE A 14 -4.65 8.14 1.81
C PHE A 14 -3.85 8.47 3.07
N GLY A 15 -2.72 9.13 2.82
CA GLY A 15 -1.76 9.55 3.81
C GLY A 15 -0.52 8.67 3.84
N ARG A 16 0.32 8.95 4.85
CA ARG A 16 1.59 8.28 5.04
C ARG A 16 1.44 7.06 5.93
N TRP A 17 1.98 5.96 5.44
CA TRP A 17 2.08 4.71 6.16
C TRP A 17 3.54 4.31 6.37
N VAL A 18 3.94 4.11 7.62
CA VAL A 18 5.27 3.61 7.97
C VAL A 18 5.35 2.13 7.61
N MET A 19 6.41 1.74 6.90
CA MET A 19 6.64 0.34 6.54
C MET A 19 7.49 -0.31 7.61
N THR A 20 6.90 -1.25 8.35
CA THR A 20 7.56 -1.92 9.48
C THR A 20 8.24 -3.22 9.07
N GLU A 21 7.64 -3.96 8.13
CA GLU A 21 8.18 -5.23 7.66
C GLU A 21 7.75 -5.52 6.21
N VAL A 22 8.58 -6.32 5.54
CA VAL A 22 8.27 -6.97 4.27
C VAL A 22 8.30 -8.47 4.48
N VAL A 23 7.21 -9.15 4.12
CA VAL A 23 7.13 -10.62 4.11
C VAL A 23 7.27 -11.08 2.67
N TYR A 24 8.35 -11.80 2.36
CA TYR A 24 8.62 -12.32 1.02
C TYR A 24 7.83 -13.61 0.76
N ASP A 25 7.78 -14.02 -0.51
CA ASP A 25 7.01 -15.19 -0.96
C ASP A 25 7.49 -16.52 -0.36
N ASP A 26 8.77 -16.61 0.02
CA ASP A 26 9.34 -17.76 0.73
C ASP A 26 8.99 -17.79 2.23
N GLY A 27 8.23 -16.79 2.70
CA GLY A 27 7.84 -16.61 4.09
C GLY A 27 8.90 -15.95 4.96
N SER A 28 10.07 -15.60 4.42
CA SER A 28 11.06 -14.83 5.15
C SER A 28 10.56 -13.40 5.41
N VAL A 29 10.97 -12.85 6.56
CA VAL A 29 10.53 -11.54 7.03
C VAL A 29 11.73 -10.63 7.17
N ASN A 30 11.68 -9.47 6.51
CA ASN A 30 12.64 -8.40 6.69
C ASN A 30 12.00 -7.29 7.52
N GLN A 31 12.47 -7.16 8.76
CA GLN A 31 12.10 -6.06 9.66
C GLN A 31 12.85 -4.81 9.21
N LEU A 32 12.10 -3.74 8.94
CA LEU A 32 12.66 -2.50 8.42
C LEU A 32 12.92 -1.50 9.54
N GLU A 33 14.07 -0.86 9.47
CA GLU A 33 14.43 0.26 10.33
C GLU A 33 13.50 1.47 10.11
N ALA A 34 13.50 2.41 11.06
CA ALA A 34 12.74 3.64 10.90
C ALA A 34 13.19 4.45 9.66
N GLY A 35 12.21 5.04 8.98
CA GLY A 35 12.40 5.88 7.79
C GLY A 35 11.94 5.26 6.47
N ASN A 36 11.43 4.02 6.49
CA ASN A 36 10.77 3.39 5.35
C ASN A 36 9.26 3.70 5.39
N PHE A 37 8.67 4.13 4.27
CA PHE A 37 7.25 4.47 4.23
C PHE A 37 6.66 4.41 2.82
N VAL A 38 5.34 4.34 2.77
CA VAL A 38 4.52 4.54 1.56
C VAL A 38 3.62 5.74 1.80
N ASP A 39 3.65 6.72 0.91
CA ASP A 39 2.77 7.89 0.91
C ASP A 39 1.75 7.74 -0.21
N ILE A 40 0.46 7.66 0.14
CA ILE A 40 -0.63 7.45 -0.82
C ILE A 40 -1.45 8.73 -0.90
N ASN A 41 -1.46 9.35 -2.07
CA ASN A 41 -2.30 10.50 -2.38
C ASN A 41 -3.35 10.10 -3.43
N ALA A 42 -4.18 11.06 -3.86
CA ALA A 42 -5.24 10.79 -4.84
C ALA A 42 -4.70 10.20 -6.16
N ASP A 43 -3.57 10.72 -6.66
CA ASP A 43 -3.06 10.37 -7.99
C ASP A 43 -1.77 9.57 -7.97
N THR A 44 -1.05 9.55 -6.85
CA THR A 44 0.29 8.94 -6.76
C THR A 44 0.50 8.12 -5.50
N ILE A 45 1.30 7.06 -5.63
CA ILE A 45 1.90 6.31 -4.54
C ILE A 45 3.40 6.61 -4.55
N THR A 46 3.94 7.08 -3.42
CA THR A 46 5.37 7.28 -3.22
C THR A 46 5.91 6.22 -2.27
N GLU A 47 6.80 5.38 -2.76
CA GLU A 47 7.52 4.37 -1.98
C GLU A 47 8.91 4.91 -1.62
N VAL A 48 9.25 4.92 -0.32
CA VAL A 48 10.57 5.32 0.15
C VAL A 48 11.16 4.21 0.98
N ILE A 49 12.24 3.62 0.47
CA ILE A 49 13.03 2.59 1.15
C ILE A 49 14.40 3.16 1.47
N LYS A 50 14.67 3.38 2.75
CA LYS A 50 15.90 3.98 3.26
C LYS A 50 17.11 3.16 2.82
N GLY A 51 18.06 3.81 2.15
CA GLY A 51 19.27 3.17 1.63
C GLY A 51 19.13 2.53 0.24
N TYR A 52 17.90 2.40 -0.28
CA TYR A 52 17.63 1.83 -1.61
C TYR A 52 17.07 2.86 -2.60
N GLY A 53 16.35 3.88 -2.10
CA GLY A 53 15.88 5.00 -2.90
C GLY A 53 14.40 5.32 -2.67
N ASN A 54 13.89 6.22 -3.50
CA ASN A 54 12.50 6.59 -3.56
C ASN A 54 11.95 6.38 -4.97
N ARG A 55 10.70 5.94 -5.06
CA ARG A 55 9.98 5.77 -6.32
C ARG A 55 8.60 6.38 -6.16
N GLN A 56 8.12 7.03 -7.21
CA GLN A 56 6.78 7.61 -7.24
C GLN A 56 6.07 7.08 -8.48
N TYR A 57 4.87 6.57 -8.27
CA TYR A 57 4.08 5.95 -9.31
C TYR A 57 2.74 6.66 -9.40
N PRO A 58 2.35 7.19 -10.57
CA PRO A 58 0.93 7.39 -10.87
C PRO A 58 0.19 6.07 -10.68
N TYR A 59 -1.04 6.11 -10.20
CA TYR A 59 -1.83 4.88 -10.05
C TYR A 59 -3.31 5.09 -10.27
N THR A 60 -4.00 3.99 -10.52
CA THR A 60 -5.47 3.91 -10.46
C THR A 60 -5.87 2.84 -9.45
N ARG A 61 -7.01 3.05 -8.78
CA ARG A 61 -7.58 2.08 -7.84
C ARG A 61 -8.89 1.54 -8.37
N GLN A 62 -9.00 0.21 -8.38
CA GLN A 62 -10.25 -0.50 -8.58
C GLN A 62 -10.43 -1.49 -7.43
N ASP A 63 -11.39 -1.22 -6.54
CA ASP A 63 -11.62 -1.96 -5.30
C ASP A 63 -10.35 -2.08 -4.44
N LYS A 64 -9.79 -3.29 -4.37
CA LYS A 64 -8.58 -3.64 -3.63
C LYS A 64 -7.33 -3.71 -4.51
N VAL A 65 -7.44 -3.41 -5.79
CA VAL A 65 -6.32 -3.47 -6.75
C VAL A 65 -5.86 -2.05 -7.06
N LEU A 66 -4.56 -1.84 -6.89
CA LEU A 66 -3.85 -0.61 -7.23
C LEU A 66 -2.99 -0.92 -8.45
N THR A 67 -3.29 -0.28 -9.58
CA THR A 67 -2.51 -0.40 -10.82
C THR A 67 -1.60 0.81 -10.92
N LEU A 68 -0.33 0.61 -10.61
CA LEU A 68 0.72 1.62 -10.63
C LEU A 68 1.36 1.64 -12.02
N THR A 69 1.74 2.82 -12.50
CA THR A 69 2.48 3.00 -13.76
C THR A 69 3.92 3.34 -13.44
N ALA A 70 4.86 2.55 -13.95
CA ALA A 70 6.30 2.82 -13.88
C ALA A 70 6.84 2.85 -15.31
N ASP A 71 7.17 4.05 -15.80
CA ASP A 71 7.52 4.29 -17.20
C ASP A 71 6.44 3.72 -18.14
N ASP A 72 6.74 2.66 -18.89
CA ASP A 72 5.82 1.99 -19.82
C ASP A 72 5.23 0.67 -19.26
N GLU A 73 5.53 0.34 -18.00
CA GLU A 73 5.08 -0.90 -17.34
C GLU A 73 3.98 -0.65 -16.30
N GLN A 74 3.09 -1.64 -16.16
CA GLN A 74 2.08 -1.68 -15.11
C GLN A 74 2.52 -2.59 -13.98
N ILE A 75 2.48 -2.07 -12.75
CA ILE A 75 2.80 -2.78 -11.53
C ILE A 75 1.51 -2.94 -10.72
N ILE A 76 1.16 -4.18 -10.40
CA ILE A 76 -0.06 -4.48 -9.64
C ILE A 76 0.25 -4.63 -8.16
N TRP A 77 -0.41 -3.82 -7.35
CA TRP A 77 -0.45 -3.95 -5.90
C TRP A 77 -1.86 -4.34 -5.46
N GLN A 78 -1.98 -5.21 -4.45
CA GLN A 78 -3.28 -5.65 -3.95
C GLN A 78 -3.40 -5.40 -2.45
N ILE A 79 -4.41 -4.63 -2.06
CA ILE A 79 -4.80 -4.42 -0.66
C ILE A 79 -5.36 -5.73 -0.11
N LEU A 80 -4.64 -6.32 0.84
CA LEU A 80 -5.04 -7.57 1.49
C LEU A 80 -5.96 -7.28 2.67
N SER A 81 -5.59 -6.31 3.50
CA SER A 81 -6.38 -5.85 4.65
C SER A 81 -6.19 -4.36 4.87
N GLU A 82 -7.25 -3.72 5.34
CA GLU A 82 -7.29 -2.29 5.64
C GLU A 82 -8.00 -2.09 6.97
N ALA A 83 -7.35 -1.35 7.87
CA ALA A 83 -7.85 -0.97 9.18
C ALA A 83 -7.39 0.45 9.51
N THR A 84 -7.93 1.03 10.59
CA THR A 84 -7.68 2.42 10.97
C THR A 84 -6.22 2.75 11.22
N ASP A 85 -5.37 1.81 11.62
CA ASP A 85 -3.95 2.04 11.93
C ASP A 85 -3.04 1.06 11.18
N ARG A 86 -3.61 0.18 10.34
CA ARG A 86 -2.90 -0.89 9.65
C ARG A 86 -3.35 -1.05 8.22
N LEU A 87 -2.38 -1.25 7.34
CA LEU A 87 -2.61 -1.56 5.94
C LEU A 87 -1.66 -2.71 5.54
N GLU A 88 -2.19 -3.66 4.78
CA GLU A 88 -1.38 -4.73 4.20
C GLU A 88 -1.57 -4.73 2.69
N VAL A 89 -0.45 -4.65 1.98
CA VAL A 89 -0.45 -4.60 0.51
C VAL A 89 0.49 -5.66 -0.02
N ALA A 90 -0.01 -6.54 -0.90
CA ALA A 90 0.83 -7.40 -1.71
C ALA A 90 1.42 -6.58 -2.86
N THR A 91 2.73 -6.67 -3.03
CA THR A 91 3.48 -6.08 -4.14
C THR A 91 4.28 -7.19 -4.84
N PRO A 92 4.85 -6.96 -6.03
CA PRO A 92 5.73 -7.95 -6.66
C PRO A 92 7.00 -8.29 -5.85
N ILE A 93 7.38 -7.45 -4.89
CA ILE A 93 8.53 -7.68 -4.01
C ILE A 93 8.14 -8.53 -2.80
N GLY A 94 6.87 -8.49 -2.40
CA GLY A 94 6.35 -9.17 -1.22
C GLY A 94 5.22 -8.38 -0.57
N LYS A 95 4.77 -8.87 0.57
CA LYS A 95 3.71 -8.23 1.35
C LYS A 95 4.29 -7.16 2.27
N TYR A 96 3.86 -5.93 2.06
CA TYR A 96 4.18 -4.80 2.92
C TYR A 96 3.20 -4.75 4.08
N LYS A 97 3.75 -4.48 5.26
CA LYS A 97 3.02 -4.30 6.50
C LYS A 97 3.23 -2.86 6.92
N LEU A 98 2.14 -2.13 6.92
CA LEU A 98 2.10 -0.68 6.94
C LEU A 98 1.31 -0.21 8.16
N THR A 99 1.80 0.79 8.88
CA THR A 99 1.15 1.33 10.08
C THR A 99 1.10 2.86 10.09
N ARG A 100 0.10 3.44 10.74
CA ARG A 100 -0.01 4.90 10.95
C ARG A 100 -0.33 5.27 12.39
#